data_AF-A0A2V7VDS0-F1
#
_entry.id   AF-A0A2V7VDS0-F1
#
_cell.length_a   1.000
_cell.length_b   1.000
_cell.length_c   1.000
_cell.angle_alpha   90.00
_cell.angle_beta   90.00
_cell.angle_gamma   90.00
#
_symmetry.space_group_name_H-M   'P 1'
#
loop_
_entity.id
_entity.type
_entity.pdbx_description
1 polymer ?
#
loop_
_entity_poly.entity_id
_entity_poly.type
_entity_poly.pdbx_seq_one_letter_code
_entity_poly.pdbx_strand_id
1 'polypeptide(L)' 'MELRQRVVDGHLFQLGAVAFYDGAHLDLTAQGGSRTLHDVGVGLRLAARGMVLRLDYGQSLSGDGKNAWTAGMGQVF' A
#
# COMPACT_ATOMS: atom_id res chain seq x y z
N MET A 1 5.91 7.28 -3.16
CA MET A 1 5.01 8.46 -3.03
C MET A 1 3.63 7.96 -2.65
N GLU A 2 2.89 8.70 -1.83
CA GLU A 2 1.53 8.31 -1.46
C GLU A 2 0.60 9.54 -1.45
N LEU A 3 -0.52 9.44 -2.17
CA LEU A 3 -1.61 10.40 -2.14
C LEU A 3 -2.72 9.83 -1.26
N ARG A 4 -3.16 10.59 -0.26
CA ARG A 4 -4.21 10.20 0.68
C ARG A 4 -5.35 11.19 0.63
N GLN A 5 -6.57 10.68 0.61
CA GLN A 5 -7.77 11.49 0.65
C GLN A 5 -8.78 10.89 1.63
N ARG A 6 -9.30 11.71 2.54
CA ARG A 6 -10.45 11.31 3.36
C ARG A 6 -11.71 11.37 2.51
N VAL A 7 -12.47 10.27 2.52
CA VAL A 7 -13.72 10.13 1.78
C VAL A 7 -14.92 10.33 2.71
N VAL A 8 -14.83 9.82 3.94
CA VAL A 8 -15.86 9.97 4.97
C VAL A 8 -15.22 10.34 6.30
N ASP A 9 -15.80 11.32 6.98
CA ASP A 9 -15.44 11.73 8.34
C ASP A 9 -16.67 11.61 9.26
N GLY A 10 -16.94 10.39 9.72
CA GLY A 10 -18.07 10.09 10.57
C GLY A 10 -17.72 10.16 12.05
N HIS A 11 -18.73 10.37 12.89
CA HIS A 11 -18.54 10.41 14.35
C HIS A 11 -17.95 9.11 14.94
N LEU A 12 -18.24 7.95 14.34
CA LEU A 12 -17.80 6.64 14.84
C LEU A 12 -16.64 6.03 14.06
N PHE A 13 -16.39 6.52 12.84
CA PHE A 13 -15.37 5.99 11.95
C PHE A 13 -14.95 7.02 10.91
N GLN A 14 -13.73 6.86 10.39
CA GLN A 14 -13.24 7.60 9.22
C GLN A 14 -12.88 6.62 8.10
N LEU A 15 -13.22 6.97 6.86
CA LEU A 15 -12.83 6.23 5.68
C LEU A 15 -11.92 7.11 4.81
N GLY A 16 -10.76 6.58 4.46
CA GLY A 16 -9.83 7.19 3.51
C GLY A 16 -9.54 6.29 2.33
N ALA A 17 -9.25 6.90 1.19
CA ALA A 17 -8.68 6.27 0.02
C ALA A 17 -7.21 6.71 -0.14
N VAL A 18 -6.42 5.82 -0.70
CA VAL A 18 -4.99 6.02 -0.93
C VAL A 18 -4.65 5.58 -2.35
N ALA A 19 -3.79 6.34 -3.02
CA ALA A 19 -3.05 5.89 -4.19
C ALA A 19 -1.56 5.96 -3.88
N PHE A 20 -0.80 4.93 -4.23
CA PHE A 20 0.62 4.85 -3.91
C PHE A 20 1.45 4.38 -5.10
N TYR A 21 2.71 4.80 -5.08
CA TYR A 21 3.78 4.30 -5.92
C TYR A 21 4.94 3.89 -5.00
N ASP A 22 5.35 2.64 -5.12
CA ASP A 22 6.45 2.05 -4.36
C ASP A 22 7.57 1.59 -5.30
N GLY A 23 8.81 1.70 -4.83
CA GLY A 23 10.01 1.36 -5.58
C GLY A 23 11.00 0.65 -4.67
N ALA A 24 11.46 -0.52 -5.10
CA ALA A 24 12.45 -1.31 -4.39
C ALA A 24 13.67 -1.57 -5.28
N HIS A 25 14.87 -1.42 -4.71
CA HIS A 25 16.10 -1.85 -5.36
C HIS A 25 16.64 -3.08 -4.63
N LEU A 26 17.00 -4.11 -5.38
CA LEU A 26 17.46 -5.38 -4.84
C LEU A 26 18.81 -5.74 -5.48
N ASP A 27 19.84 -5.75 -4.65
CA ASP A 27 21.18 -6.20 -5.03
C ASP A 27 21.34 -7.71 -4.75
N LEU A 28 21.73 -8.46 -5.78
CA LEU A 28 21.99 -9.89 -5.69
C LEU A 28 23.48 -10.11 -5.42
N THR A 29 23.79 -10.35 -4.14
CA THR A 29 25.17 -10.46 -3.63
C THR A 29 25.97 -11.65 -4.20
N ALA A 30 25.31 -12.76 -4.54
CA ALA A 30 26.00 -13.99 -4.94
C ALA A 30 26.22 -14.15 -6.47
N GLN A 31 25.43 -13.47 -7.30
CA GLN A 31 25.45 -13.66 -8.76
C GLN A 31 25.84 -12.41 -9.56
N GLY A 32 26.06 -11.28 -8.89
CA GLY A 32 26.39 -10.03 -9.57
C GLY A 32 25.21 -9.55 -10.42
N GLY A 33 24.29 -8.84 -9.80
CA GLY A 33 23.17 -8.23 -10.52
C GLY A 33 22.34 -7.36 -9.59
N SER A 34 21.69 -6.35 -10.15
CA SER A 34 20.70 -5.56 -9.45
C SER A 34 19.40 -5.57 -10.23
N ARG A 35 18.29 -5.51 -9.50
CA ARG A 35 16.96 -5.33 -10.08
C ARG A 35 16.23 -4.22 -9.36
N THR A 36 15.55 -3.40 -10.14
CA THR A 36 14.64 -2.38 -9.61
C THR A 36 13.21 -2.79 -9.88
N LEU A 37 12.42 -2.85 -8.82
CA LEU A 37 11.01 -3.17 -8.83
C LEU A 37 10.20 -1.89 -8.59
N HIS A 38 9.11 -1.74 -9.31
CA HIS A 38 8.20 -0.61 -9.20
C HIS A 38 6.77 -1.12 -9.17
N ASP A 39 6.00 -0.67 -8.20
CA ASP A 39 4.61 -1.03 -8.01
C ASP A 39 3.75 0.24 -7.90
N VAL A 40 2.54 0.17 -8.46
CA VAL A 40 1.50 1.17 -8.20
C VAL A 40 0.33 0.49 -7.53
N GLY A 41 -0.41 1.23 -6.72
CA GLY A 41 -1.59 0.65 -6.10
C GLY A 41 -2.56 1.66 -5.54
N VAL A 42 -3.70 1.12 -5.12
CA VAL A 42 -4.78 1.85 -4.48
C VAL A 42 -5.22 1.12 -3.23
N GLY A 43 -5.74 1.87 -2.27
CA GLY A 43 -6.01 1.37 -0.94
C GLY A 43 -7.19 2.04 -0.27
N LEU A 44 -7.82 1.31 0.64
CA LEU A 44 -8.81 1.80 1.58
C LEU A 44 -8.27 1.75 3.01
N ARG A 45 -8.64 2.75 3.80
CA ARG A 45 -8.28 2.91 5.21
C ARG A 45 -9.53 3.16 6.02
N LEU A 46 -9.90 2.21 6.88
CA LEU A 46 -11.03 2.37 7.80
C LEU A 46 -10.48 2.52 9.21
N ALA A 47 -10.66 3.71 9.80
CA ALA A 47 -10.32 3.98 11.18
C ALA A 47 -11.60 3.94 12.03
N ALA A 48 -11.62 3.13 13.09
CA ALA A 48 -12.73 3.08 14.03
C ALA A 48 -12.22 2.65 15.41
N ARG A 49 -12.65 3.34 16.47
CA ARG A 49 -12.36 2.97 17.88
C ARG A 49 -10.87 2.69 18.16
N GLY A 50 -9.97 3.54 17.64
CA GLY A 50 -8.52 3.40 17.82
C GLY A 50 -7.85 2.31 16.96
N MET A 51 -8.60 1.61 16.13
CA MET A 51 -8.09 0.62 15.17
C MET A 51 -8.09 1.19 13.75
N VAL A 52 -7.13 0.78 12.94
CA VAL A 52 -7.07 1.07 11.50
C VAL A 52 -6.98 -0.24 10.72
N LEU A 53 -8.01 -0.49 9.91
CA LEU A 53 -8.04 -1.54 8.92
C LEU A 53 -7.56 -1.00 7.57
N ARG A 54 -6.81 -1.83 6.86
CA ARG A 54 -6.15 -1.54 5.59
C ARG A 54 -6.46 -2.64 4.60
N LEU A 55 -6.84 -2.26 3.39
CA LEU A 55 -6.97 -3.15 2.26
C LEU A 55 -6.37 -2.44 1.05
N ASP A 56 -5.40 -3.07 0.41
CA ASP A 56 -4.68 -2.54 -0.75
C ASP A 56 -4.71 -3.51 -1.91
N TYR A 57 -4.77 -2.94 -3.12
CA TYR A 57 -4.52 -3.63 -4.37
C TYR A 57 -3.33 -2.97 -5.06
N GLY A 58 -2.31 -3.76 -5.35
CA GLY A 58 -1.09 -3.32 -6.05
C GLY A 58 -0.91 -4.07 -7.37
N GLN A 59 -0.29 -3.40 -8.33
CA GLN A 59 0.11 -3.93 -9.62
C GLN A 59 1.57 -3.56 -9.91
N SER A 60 2.35 -4.56 -10.31
CA SER A 60 3.74 -4.38 -10.71
C SER A 60 3.88 -3.75 -12.09
N LEU A 61 4.77 -2.77 -12.16
CA LEU A 61 5.21 -2.10 -13.39
C LEU A 61 6.50 -2.70 -13.95
N SER A 62 7.23 -3.49 -13.15
CA SER A 62 8.53 -4.06 -13.55
C SER A 62 8.44 -5.35 -14.38
N GLY A 63 7.28 -5.60 -14.99
CA GLY A 63 7.11 -6.63 -16.02
C GLY A 63 6.96 -8.06 -15.52
N ASP A 64 6.91 -8.31 -14.21
CA ASP A 64 6.60 -9.64 -13.67
C ASP A 64 5.09 -9.95 -13.61
N GLY A 65 4.25 -8.97 -13.98
CA GLY A 65 2.80 -9.11 -14.17
C GLY A 65 2.02 -9.43 -12.90
N LYS A 66 2.65 -9.27 -11.73
CA LYS A 66 2.03 -9.63 -10.46
C LYS A 66 1.11 -8.54 -9.96
N ASN A 67 -0.09 -8.97 -9.57
CA ASN A 67 -1.05 -8.16 -8.85
C ASN A 67 -1.21 -8.78 -7.45
N ALA A 68 -1.28 -7.93 -6.43
CA ALA A 68 -1.36 -8.38 -5.05
C ALA A 68 -2.50 -7.67 -4.32
N TRP A 69 -3.31 -8.47 -3.63
CA TRP A 69 -4.18 -7.98 -2.57
C TRP A 69 -3.46 -8.11 -1.24
N THR A 70 -3.41 -7.03 -0.47
CA THR A 70 -2.88 -7.06 0.89
C THR A 70 -3.90 -6.47 1.85
N ALA A 71 -4.00 -7.07 3.04
CA ALA A 71 -4.86 -6.59 4.10
C ALA A 71 -4.06 -6.51 5.40
N GLY A 72 -4.36 -5.52 6.22
CA GLY A 72 -3.64 -5.29 7.46
C GLY A 72 -4.50 -4.60 8.50
N MET A 73 -4.12 -4.78 9.76
CA MET A 73 -4.75 -4.16 10.91
C MET A 73 -3.67 -3.55 11.79
N GLY A 74 -3.91 -2.34 12.31
CA GLY A 74 -3.04 -1.68 13.29
C GLY A 74 -3.84 -0.94 14.35
N GLN A 75 -3.18 -0.59 15.44
CA GLN A 75 -3.70 0.35 16.44
C GLN A 75 -3.05 1.73 16.23
N VAL A 76 -3.81 2.79 16.45
CA VAL A 76 -3.27 4.15 16.59
C VAL A 76 -2.96 4.33 18.08
N PHE A 77 -1.70 4.61 18.43
CA PHE A 77 -1.28 4.92 19.79
C PHE A 77 -1.81 6.29 20.24
#